data_AF-A0A386PVN7-F1
#
_entry.id   AF-A0A386PVN7-F1
#
_cell.length_a   1.000
_cell.length_b   1.000
_cell.length_c   1.000
_cell.angle_alpha   90.00
_cell.angle_beta   90.00
_cell.angle_gamma   90.00
#
_symmetry.space_group_name_H-M   'P 1'
#
loop_
_entity.id
_entity.type
_entity.pdbx_description
1 polymer ?
#
loop_
_entity_poly.entity_id
_entity_poly.type
_entity_poly.pdbx_seq_one_letter_code
_entity_poly.pdbx_strand_id
1 'polypeptide(L)'
;MNNISINSDKNYVSTAKFFLMFRFNANTSFGTEAFFAWTIFAILMLVLILKFKIDFLKIRNLSLLLLFTLFYGAYSAQFSKELVIFIMLDVVLLMSPLKFLNKTFAAFVILYGVYFRTYWLLIYLCSLIFFYIFNSSKLNKLFKLLLYFVTVVGMEVGYNLVTGGFLSDARYTVNSFRLEDLYTNTIINNPLINHSIITDFLNFLYGLINVFIPIDGIHSANEIVYYIWIWIIVILCWKYLKNNRENKDYKLYFVLAMITIQAFFEPDVGSMLRHQIILIPILLLMLNENNLSPEEKKDGIIYE
;
A
#
# COMPACT_ATOMS: atom_id res chain seq x y z
N MET A 1 -36.56 13.48 11.75
CA MET A 1 -35.57 14.29 11.00
C MET A 1 -34.64 14.93 12.02
N ASN A 2 -33.55 14.24 12.37
CA ASN A 2 -32.50 14.80 13.20
C ASN A 2 -31.28 15.01 12.33
N ASN A 3 -30.85 16.27 12.29
CA ASN A 3 -29.66 16.75 11.60
C ASN A 3 -28.42 16.03 12.12
N ILE A 4 -28.09 14.89 11.51
CA ILE A 4 -26.72 14.41 11.46
C ILE A 4 -26.02 15.42 10.58
N SER A 5 -25.12 16.21 11.17
CA SER A 5 -24.16 17.02 10.43
C SER A 5 -23.28 16.07 9.63
N ILE A 6 -23.77 15.68 8.46
CA ILE A 6 -23.06 14.96 7.42
C ILE A 6 -22.07 15.97 6.79
N ASN A 7 -21.05 16.33 7.55
CA ASN A 7 -19.74 16.54 6.98
C ASN A 7 -19.02 15.19 7.02
N SER A 8 -19.72 14.13 6.58
CA SER A 8 -19.12 12.82 6.42
C SER A 8 -18.10 12.96 5.31
N ASP A 9 -16.83 12.87 5.67
CA ASP A 9 -15.69 12.70 4.78
C ASP A 9 -16.14 11.91 3.53
N LYS A 10 -16.03 12.54 2.35
CA LYS A 10 -16.53 12.00 1.06
C LYS A 10 -16.19 10.52 0.87
N ASN A 11 -15.02 10.12 1.36
CA ASN A 11 -14.51 8.77 1.34
C ASN A 11 -15.41 7.76 2.07
N TYR A 12 -15.98 8.08 3.25
CA TYR A 12 -16.90 7.18 3.96
C TYR A 12 -18.23 7.02 3.23
N VAL A 13 -18.73 8.10 2.63
CA VAL A 13 -19.95 8.06 1.82
C VAL A 13 -19.77 7.13 0.63
N SER A 14 -18.63 7.19 -0.05
CA SER A 14 -18.30 6.29 -1.15
C SER A 14 -18.26 4.83 -0.71
N THR A 15 -17.64 4.53 0.44
CA THR A 15 -17.62 3.18 1.02
C THR A 15 -19.02 2.68 1.35
N ALA A 16 -19.84 3.48 2.01
CA ALA A 16 -21.21 3.13 2.34
C ALA A 16 -22.06 2.87 1.08
N LYS A 17 -21.93 3.73 0.06
CA LYS A 17 -22.60 3.54 -1.24
C LYS A 17 -22.17 2.25 -1.93
N PHE A 18 -20.89 1.90 -1.87
CA PHE A 18 -20.37 0.65 -2.45
C PHE A 18 -21.04 -0.57 -1.81
N PHE A 19 -21.06 -0.68 -0.48
CA PHE A 19 -21.70 -1.81 0.19
C PHE A 19 -23.24 -1.81 0.07
N LEU A 20 -23.85 -0.63 -0.07
CA LEU A 20 -25.29 -0.50 -0.32
C LEU A 20 -25.69 -1.07 -1.69
N MET A 21 -24.81 -1.09 -2.69
CA MET A 21 -25.05 -1.78 -3.97
C MET A 21 -25.25 -3.29 -3.77
N PHE A 22 -24.64 -3.87 -2.73
CA PHE A 22 -24.82 -5.26 -2.31
C PHE A 22 -25.97 -5.45 -1.32
N ARG A 23 -26.80 -4.41 -1.12
CA ARG A 23 -27.92 -4.36 -0.16
C ARG A 23 -27.51 -4.43 1.32
N PHE A 24 -26.25 -4.17 1.64
CA PHE A 24 -25.83 -3.98 3.02
C PHE A 24 -26.18 -2.57 3.49
N ASN A 25 -26.58 -2.46 4.76
CA ASN A 25 -26.93 -1.19 5.41
C ASN A 25 -26.22 -1.07 6.76
N ALA A 26 -26.38 0.08 7.42
CA ALA A 26 -25.74 0.33 8.72
C ALA A 26 -26.22 -0.60 9.86
N ASN A 27 -27.32 -1.33 9.67
CA ASN A 27 -27.85 -2.30 10.63
C ASN A 27 -27.40 -3.74 10.29
N THR A 28 -26.50 -3.92 9.34
CA THR A 28 -25.95 -5.25 9.01
C THR A 28 -25.20 -5.78 10.23
N SER A 29 -25.47 -7.03 10.61
CA SER A 29 -24.78 -7.61 11.75
C SER A 29 -23.30 -7.83 11.44
N PHE A 30 -22.43 -7.60 12.42
CA PHE A 30 -20.99 -7.82 12.28
C PHE A 30 -20.65 -9.23 11.75
N GLY A 31 -21.39 -10.26 12.19
CA GLY A 31 -21.20 -11.63 11.71
C GLY A 31 -21.47 -11.77 10.21
N THR A 32 -22.46 -11.07 9.67
CA THR A 32 -22.77 -11.05 8.24
C THR A 32 -21.68 -10.32 7.44
N GLU A 33 -21.19 -9.19 7.95
CA GLU A 33 -20.10 -8.44 7.31
C GLU A 33 -18.82 -9.27 7.23
N ALA A 34 -18.43 -9.87 8.36
CA ALA A 34 -17.25 -10.72 8.45
C ALA A 34 -17.38 -11.95 7.55
N PHE A 35 -18.54 -12.63 7.55
CA PHE A 35 -18.79 -13.77 6.68
C PHE A 35 -18.64 -13.40 5.20
N PHE A 36 -19.21 -12.26 4.78
CA PHE A 36 -19.08 -11.77 3.42
C PHE A 36 -17.62 -11.47 3.05
N ALA A 37 -16.90 -10.73 3.90
CA ALA A 37 -15.50 -10.38 3.68
C ALA A 37 -14.63 -11.64 3.54
N TRP A 38 -14.73 -12.57 4.48
CA TRP A 38 -14.00 -13.85 4.45
C TRP A 38 -14.34 -14.71 3.24
N THR A 39 -15.61 -14.74 2.83
CA THR A 39 -16.03 -15.49 1.63
C THR A 39 -15.37 -14.92 0.38
N ILE A 40 -15.41 -13.59 0.22
CA ILE A 40 -14.75 -12.90 -0.89
C ILE A 40 -13.25 -13.14 -0.89
N PHE A 41 -12.60 -13.01 0.27
CA PHE A 41 -11.18 -13.29 0.42
C PHE A 41 -10.83 -14.71 -0.01
N ALA A 42 -11.55 -15.71 0.50
CA ALA A 42 -11.31 -17.10 0.15
C ALA A 42 -11.45 -17.35 -1.36
N ILE A 43 -12.50 -16.80 -1.99
CA ILE A 43 -12.73 -16.94 -3.44
C ILE A 43 -11.61 -16.27 -4.23
N LEU A 44 -11.32 -14.99 -3.98
CA LEU A 44 -10.31 -14.25 -4.74
C LEU A 44 -8.93 -14.87 -4.60
N MET A 45 -8.56 -15.24 -3.36
CA MET A 45 -7.30 -15.93 -3.12
C MET A 45 -7.24 -17.27 -3.84
N LEU A 46 -8.29 -18.09 -3.77
CA LEU A 46 -8.33 -19.37 -4.49
C LEU A 46 -8.16 -19.16 -6.01
N VAL A 47 -8.86 -18.18 -6.59
CA VAL A 47 -8.74 -17.89 -8.03
C VAL A 47 -7.33 -17.39 -8.38
N LEU A 48 -6.73 -16.52 -7.58
CA LEU A 48 -5.34 -16.07 -7.78
C LEU A 48 -4.36 -17.24 -7.70
N ILE A 49 -4.53 -18.11 -6.71
CA ILE A 49 -3.71 -19.31 -6.51
C ILE A 49 -3.76 -20.22 -7.73
N LEU A 50 -4.97 -20.51 -8.22
CA LEU A 50 -5.19 -21.37 -9.39
C LEU A 50 -4.64 -20.71 -10.66
N LYS A 51 -4.93 -19.43 -10.88
CA LYS A 51 -4.49 -18.67 -12.07
C LYS A 51 -2.97 -18.60 -12.17
N PHE A 52 -2.31 -18.29 -11.06
CA PHE A 52 -0.86 -18.10 -11.02
C PHE A 52 -0.08 -19.36 -10.61
N LYS A 53 -0.77 -20.49 -10.42
CA LYS A 53 -0.19 -21.78 -10.02
C LYS A 53 0.76 -21.65 -8.81
N ILE A 54 0.28 -20.98 -7.76
CA ILE A 54 1.09 -20.72 -6.56
C ILE A 54 1.28 -22.04 -5.78
N ASP A 55 2.53 -22.47 -5.65
CA ASP A 55 2.89 -23.70 -4.95
C ASP A 55 3.00 -23.47 -3.43
N PHE A 56 2.04 -23.97 -2.65
CA PHE A 56 2.03 -23.89 -1.19
C PHE A 56 2.78 -25.01 -0.47
N LEU A 57 3.30 -26.01 -1.18
CA LEU A 57 4.22 -26.97 -0.56
C LEU A 57 5.53 -26.28 -0.14
N LYS A 58 5.85 -25.16 -0.79
CA LYS A 58 6.95 -24.30 -0.38
C LYS A 58 6.57 -23.51 0.87
N ILE A 59 7.31 -23.77 1.95
CA ILE A 59 7.13 -23.09 3.25
C ILE A 59 7.04 -21.57 3.13
N ARG A 60 7.78 -20.95 2.21
CA ARG A 60 7.77 -19.49 2.01
C ARG A 60 6.41 -18.96 1.54
N ASN A 61 5.76 -19.65 0.61
CA ASN A 61 4.46 -19.26 0.08
C ASN A 61 3.37 -19.51 1.12
N LEU A 62 3.45 -20.66 1.81
CA LEU A 62 2.54 -20.99 2.91
C LEU A 62 2.63 -19.97 4.05
N SER A 63 3.85 -19.64 4.50
CA SER A 63 4.06 -18.65 5.57
C SER A 63 3.51 -17.27 5.19
N LEU A 64 3.70 -16.82 3.95
CA LEU A 64 3.18 -15.53 3.50
C LEU A 64 1.65 -15.53 3.44
N LEU A 65 1.02 -16.62 2.98
CA LEU A 65 -0.44 -16.76 2.97
C LEU A 65 -1.02 -16.81 4.39
N LEU A 66 -0.38 -17.52 5.31
CA LEU A 66 -0.83 -17.59 6.71
C LEU A 66 -0.76 -16.21 7.36
N LEU A 67 0.36 -15.50 7.20
CA LEU A 67 0.51 -14.15 7.70
C LEU A 67 -0.54 -13.20 7.08
N PHE A 68 -0.81 -13.36 5.79
CA PHE A 68 -1.85 -12.59 5.12
C PHE A 68 -3.22 -12.84 5.70
N THR A 69 -3.58 -14.10 5.90
CA THR A 69 -4.88 -14.50 6.42
C THR A 69 -5.11 -13.88 7.80
N LEU A 70 -4.08 -13.91 8.66
CA LEU A 70 -4.14 -13.27 9.98
C LEU A 70 -4.35 -11.76 9.88
N PHE A 71 -3.59 -11.09 9.02
CA PHE A 71 -3.69 -9.65 8.80
C PHE A 71 -5.01 -9.22 8.16
N TYR A 72 -5.51 -9.99 7.20
CA TYR A 72 -6.81 -9.78 6.60
C TYR A 72 -7.91 -9.88 7.67
N GLY A 73 -7.84 -10.91 8.53
CA GLY A 73 -8.73 -11.06 9.67
C GLY A 73 -8.72 -9.85 10.62
N ALA A 74 -7.53 -9.34 10.93
CA ALA A 74 -7.37 -8.22 11.87
C ALA A 74 -7.86 -6.88 11.30
N TYR A 75 -7.70 -6.63 10.00
CA TYR A 75 -7.86 -5.29 9.43
C TYR A 75 -8.92 -5.14 8.33
N SER A 76 -9.23 -6.22 7.61
CA SER A 76 -10.07 -6.19 6.40
C SER A 76 -11.30 -7.10 6.45
N ALA A 77 -11.49 -7.87 7.53
CA ALA A 77 -12.66 -8.73 7.74
C ALA A 77 -13.93 -7.98 8.17
N GLN A 78 -14.03 -6.68 7.84
CA GLN A 78 -15.20 -5.83 8.10
C GLN A 78 -15.37 -4.84 6.94
N PHE A 79 -16.56 -4.26 6.83
CA PHE A 79 -16.85 -3.29 5.76
C PHE A 79 -16.02 -2.02 5.93
N SER A 80 -15.00 -1.92 5.09
CA SER A 80 -13.98 -0.87 5.16
C SER A 80 -13.47 -0.53 3.77
N LYS A 81 -12.80 0.62 3.67
CA LYS A 81 -12.08 1.02 2.44
C LYS A 81 -11.00 -0.02 2.07
N GLU A 82 -10.43 -0.70 3.07
CA GLU A 82 -9.43 -1.75 2.86
C GLU A 82 -10.00 -2.99 2.20
N LEU A 83 -11.23 -3.37 2.55
CA LEU A 83 -11.91 -4.47 1.88
C LEU A 83 -12.19 -4.12 0.41
N VAL A 84 -12.64 -2.89 0.14
CA VAL A 84 -12.92 -2.43 -1.23
C VAL A 84 -11.66 -2.50 -2.09
N ILE A 85 -10.56 -1.95 -1.60
CA ILE A 85 -9.32 -1.93 -2.38
C ILE A 85 -8.73 -3.31 -2.56
N PHE A 86 -8.83 -4.18 -1.55
CA PHE A 86 -8.43 -5.58 -1.68
C PHE A 86 -9.19 -6.26 -2.83
N ILE A 87 -10.52 -6.17 -2.86
CA ILE A 87 -11.36 -6.72 -3.93
C ILE A 87 -10.92 -6.18 -5.29
N MET A 88 -10.80 -4.86 -5.39
CA MET A 88 -10.52 -4.22 -6.66
C MET A 88 -9.12 -4.54 -7.18
N LEU A 89 -8.10 -4.56 -6.31
CA LEU A 89 -6.73 -4.90 -6.69
C LEU A 89 -6.64 -6.35 -7.17
N ASP A 90 -7.28 -7.28 -6.46
CA ASP A 90 -7.31 -8.69 -6.84
C ASP A 90 -7.99 -8.90 -8.20
N VAL A 91 -9.14 -8.24 -8.42
CA VAL A 91 -9.81 -8.27 -9.74
C VAL A 91 -8.88 -7.75 -10.83
N VAL A 92 -8.13 -6.68 -10.59
CA VAL A 92 -7.17 -6.17 -11.58
C VAL A 92 -6.07 -7.20 -11.87
N LEU A 93 -5.50 -7.84 -10.85
CA LEU A 93 -4.48 -8.90 -11.02
C LEU A 93 -5.05 -10.11 -11.78
N LEU A 94 -6.34 -10.41 -11.58
CA LEU A 94 -7.08 -11.42 -12.33
C LEU A 94 -7.35 -11.03 -13.77
N MET A 95 -7.42 -9.74 -14.11
CA MET A 95 -7.57 -9.30 -15.50
C MET A 95 -6.22 -9.21 -16.22
N SER A 96 -5.19 -8.64 -15.59
CA SER A 96 -3.86 -8.60 -16.18
C SER A 96 -2.76 -8.48 -15.13
N PRO A 97 -1.70 -9.30 -15.23
CA PRO A 97 -0.59 -9.26 -14.31
C PRO A 97 0.18 -7.94 -14.47
N LEU A 98 0.66 -7.37 -13.34
CA LEU A 98 1.37 -6.10 -13.29
C LEU A 98 2.81 -6.15 -13.84
N LYS A 99 3.06 -6.87 -14.95
CA LYS A 99 4.39 -6.93 -15.58
C LYS A 99 4.80 -5.58 -16.19
N PHE A 100 3.83 -4.82 -16.72
CA PHE A 100 4.03 -3.49 -17.28
C PHE A 100 2.88 -2.56 -16.88
N LEU A 101 2.98 -1.28 -17.26
CA LEU A 101 1.92 -0.29 -17.17
C LEU A 101 0.65 -0.74 -17.87
N ASN A 102 -0.23 -1.37 -17.11
CA ASN A 102 -1.48 -1.89 -17.58
C ASN A 102 -2.57 -0.82 -17.49
N LYS A 103 -3.30 -0.60 -18.58
CA LYS A 103 -4.46 0.32 -18.64
C LYS A 103 -5.52 -0.04 -17.61
N THR A 104 -5.75 -1.34 -17.35
CA THR A 104 -6.71 -1.80 -16.33
C THR A 104 -6.27 -1.38 -14.93
N PHE A 105 -4.98 -1.50 -14.61
CA PHE A 105 -4.45 -1.03 -13.33
C PHE A 105 -4.51 0.49 -13.21
N ALA A 106 -4.18 1.23 -14.26
CA ALA A 106 -4.31 2.68 -14.28
C ALA A 106 -5.76 3.12 -14.03
N ALA A 107 -6.72 2.52 -14.73
CA ALA A 107 -8.15 2.81 -14.56
C ALA A 107 -8.62 2.51 -13.14
N PHE A 108 -8.16 1.38 -12.57
CA PHE A 108 -8.42 1.04 -11.18
C PHE A 108 -7.90 2.09 -10.21
N VAL A 109 -6.62 2.46 -10.30
CA VAL A 109 -6.04 3.41 -9.35
C VAL A 109 -6.70 4.79 -9.48
N ILE A 110 -7.08 5.21 -10.69
CA ILE A 110 -7.84 6.44 -10.89
C ILE A 110 -9.21 6.36 -10.20
N LEU A 111 -9.97 5.28 -10.44
CA LEU A 111 -11.29 5.11 -9.84
C LEU A 111 -11.20 5.04 -8.31
N TYR A 112 -10.30 4.21 -7.79
CA TYR A 112 -10.11 4.07 -6.36
C TYR A 112 -9.61 5.37 -5.71
N GLY A 113 -8.64 6.02 -6.36
CA GLY A 113 -8.04 7.27 -5.91
C GLY A 113 -9.06 8.39 -5.79
N VAL A 114 -9.93 8.55 -6.78
CA VAL A 114 -10.94 9.62 -6.78
C VAL A 114 -12.05 9.37 -5.76
N TYR A 115 -12.53 8.13 -5.62
CA TYR A 115 -13.72 7.86 -4.80
C TYR A 115 -13.41 7.49 -3.35
N PHE A 116 -12.27 6.85 -3.09
CA PHE A 116 -11.98 6.27 -1.77
C PHE A 116 -10.78 6.93 -1.09
N ARG A 117 -9.67 7.12 -1.81
CA ARG A 117 -8.42 7.64 -1.24
C ARG A 117 -7.51 8.36 -2.25
N THR A 118 -7.52 9.68 -2.23
CA THR A 118 -6.80 10.53 -3.19
C THR A 118 -5.30 10.28 -3.28
N TYR A 119 -4.63 9.92 -2.19
CA TYR A 119 -3.18 9.65 -2.20
C TYR A 119 -2.77 8.42 -3.03
N TRP A 120 -3.72 7.55 -3.42
CA TRP A 120 -3.45 6.46 -4.37
C TRP A 120 -3.07 6.97 -5.76
N LEU A 121 -3.57 8.14 -6.16
CA LEU A 121 -3.15 8.80 -7.40
C LEU A 121 -1.66 9.19 -7.33
N LEU A 122 -1.22 9.64 -6.15
CA LEU A 122 0.17 10.00 -5.90
C LEU A 122 1.07 8.77 -5.91
N ILE A 123 0.65 7.67 -5.26
CA ILE A 123 1.36 6.38 -5.32
C ILE A 123 1.56 5.95 -6.77
N TYR A 124 0.50 5.99 -7.59
CA TYR A 124 0.58 5.60 -8.99
C TYR A 124 1.53 6.49 -9.79
N LEU A 125 1.42 7.81 -9.64
CA LEU A 125 2.32 8.76 -10.31
C LEU A 125 3.78 8.58 -9.89
N CYS A 126 4.05 8.38 -8.60
CA CYS A 126 5.39 8.08 -8.11
C CYS A 126 5.92 6.76 -8.64
N SER A 127 5.09 5.71 -8.68
CA SER A 127 5.50 4.40 -9.20
C SER A 127 5.87 4.46 -10.68
N LEU A 128 5.16 5.28 -11.46
CA LEU A 128 5.50 5.61 -12.84
C LEU A 128 6.87 6.28 -12.96
N ILE A 129 7.08 7.36 -12.21
CA ILE A 129 8.32 8.12 -12.22
C ILE A 129 9.50 7.23 -11.79
N PHE A 130 9.32 6.44 -10.72
CA PHE A 130 10.33 5.51 -10.23
C PHE A 130 10.63 4.41 -11.25
N PHE A 131 9.63 3.85 -11.91
CA PHE A 131 9.83 2.89 -12.99
C PHE A 131 10.75 3.46 -14.08
N TYR A 132 10.50 4.68 -14.56
CA TYR A 132 11.34 5.30 -15.59
C TYR A 132 12.75 5.66 -15.08
N ILE A 133 12.88 6.24 -13.88
CA ILE A 133 14.17 6.62 -13.28
C ILE A 133 15.06 5.39 -13.12
N PHE A 134 14.56 4.35 -12.44
CA PHE A 134 15.37 3.21 -12.07
C PHE A 134 15.57 2.24 -13.24
N ASN A 135 14.65 2.22 -14.20
CA ASN A 135 14.82 1.41 -15.41
C ASN A 135 15.73 2.04 -16.47
N SER A 136 15.94 3.36 -16.45
CA SER A 136 16.87 4.03 -17.36
C SER A 136 18.29 3.45 -17.27
N SER A 137 18.83 3.03 -18.41
CA SER A 137 20.22 2.58 -18.57
C SER A 137 21.22 3.73 -18.62
N LYS A 138 20.76 4.94 -18.94
CA LYS A 138 21.61 6.14 -19.07
C LYS A 138 22.04 6.74 -17.73
N LEU A 139 21.38 6.37 -16.65
CA LEU A 139 21.59 6.95 -15.33
C LEU A 139 22.42 6.02 -14.44
N ASN A 140 23.45 6.56 -13.79
CA ASN A 140 24.21 5.85 -12.76
C ASN A 140 23.38 5.72 -11.45
N LYS A 141 23.87 4.91 -10.51
CA LYS A 141 23.15 4.65 -9.24
C LYS A 141 22.95 5.92 -8.40
N LEU A 142 23.96 6.78 -8.34
CA LEU A 142 23.90 8.03 -7.59
C LEU A 142 22.84 8.99 -8.14
N PHE A 143 22.79 9.15 -9.47
CA PHE A 143 21.82 10.03 -10.12
C PHE A 143 20.39 9.50 -10.01
N LYS A 144 20.20 8.17 -10.01
CA LYS A 144 18.89 7.55 -9.71
C LYS A 144 18.42 7.89 -8.30
N LEU A 145 19.32 7.81 -7.32
CA LEU A 145 19.02 8.18 -5.94
C LEU A 145 18.70 9.68 -5.81
N LEU A 146 19.48 10.54 -6.47
CA LEU A 146 19.21 11.97 -6.50
C LEU A 146 17.84 12.27 -7.13
N LEU A 147 17.50 11.66 -8.27
CA LEU A 147 16.20 11.86 -8.91
C LEU A 147 15.02 11.35 -8.06
N TYR A 148 15.22 10.28 -7.27
CA TYR A 148 14.24 9.84 -6.29
C TYR A 148 13.93 10.95 -5.29
N PHE A 149 14.96 11.55 -4.67
CA PHE A 149 14.77 12.64 -3.71
C PHE A 149 14.26 13.93 -4.37
N VAL A 150 14.68 14.24 -5.60
CA VAL A 150 14.12 15.36 -6.38
C VAL A 150 12.63 15.15 -6.64
N THR A 151 12.19 13.91 -6.89
CA THR A 151 10.77 13.59 -7.05
C THR A 151 10.01 13.84 -5.75
N VAL A 152 10.58 13.43 -4.60
CA VAL A 152 10.01 13.68 -3.26
C VAL A 152 9.86 15.17 -2.98
N VAL A 153 10.95 15.95 -3.11
CA VAL A 153 10.91 17.41 -2.92
C VAL A 153 9.96 18.07 -3.90
N GLY A 154 9.89 17.57 -5.15
CA GLY A 154 8.94 18.05 -6.16
C GLY A 154 7.48 17.88 -5.73
N MET A 155 7.14 16.81 -5.01
CA MET A 155 5.80 16.63 -4.44
C MET A 155 5.50 17.64 -3.33
N GLU A 156 6.44 17.85 -2.41
CA GLU A 156 6.30 18.82 -1.32
C GLU A 156 6.12 20.25 -1.85
N VAL A 157 6.96 20.65 -2.81
CA VAL A 157 6.86 21.94 -3.51
C VAL A 157 5.52 22.05 -4.23
N GLY A 158 5.12 21.02 -4.97
CA GLY A 158 3.84 21.00 -5.68
C GLY A 158 2.65 21.16 -4.74
N TYR A 159 2.65 20.44 -3.61
CA TYR A 159 1.60 20.53 -2.60
C TYR A 159 1.56 21.91 -1.94
N ASN A 160 2.72 22.46 -1.59
CA ASN A 160 2.84 23.78 -0.98
C ASN A 160 2.36 24.90 -1.92
N LEU A 161 2.67 24.83 -3.21
CA LEU A 161 2.18 25.80 -4.20
C LEU A 161 0.66 25.76 -4.40
N VAL A 162 0.06 24.56 -4.30
CA VAL A 162 -1.39 24.38 -4.52
C VAL A 162 -2.21 24.73 -3.26
N THR A 163 -1.72 24.37 -2.08
CA THR A 163 -2.49 24.44 -0.82
C THR A 163 -2.01 25.51 0.15
N GLY A 164 -0.77 25.99 0.01
CA GLY A 164 -0.08 26.82 0.99
C GLY A 164 0.44 26.06 2.22
N GLY A 165 0.15 24.76 2.37
CA GLY A 165 0.57 23.93 3.50
C GLY A 165 1.77 23.04 3.20
N PHE A 166 2.19 22.22 4.17
CA PHE A 166 3.26 21.23 4.02
C PHE A 166 2.68 19.82 3.92
N LEU A 167 3.36 18.94 3.17
CA LEU A 167 2.81 17.61 2.88
C LEU A 167 2.82 16.73 4.13
N SER A 168 3.86 16.84 4.96
CA SER A 168 3.95 16.10 6.23
C SER A 168 2.96 16.59 7.30
N ASP A 169 2.34 17.76 7.14
CA ASP A 169 1.31 18.26 8.08
C ASP A 169 0.01 17.47 8.02
N ALA A 170 -0.18 16.63 6.99
CA ALA A 170 -1.28 15.70 6.92
C ALA A 170 -1.32 14.79 8.17
N ARG A 171 -0.17 14.41 8.74
CA ARG A 171 -0.10 13.65 10.01
C ARG A 171 -0.63 14.44 11.19
N TYR A 172 -0.22 15.71 11.32
CA TYR A 172 -0.67 16.55 12.44
C TYR A 172 -2.20 16.69 12.45
N THR A 173 -2.80 16.84 11.27
CA THR A 173 -4.26 16.94 11.14
C THR A 173 -4.97 15.67 11.61
N VAL A 174 -4.38 14.49 11.40
CA VAL A 174 -4.97 13.22 11.84
C VAL A 174 -4.65 12.93 13.32
N ASN A 175 -3.46 13.29 13.78
CA ASN A 175 -3.00 13.07 15.15
C ASN A 175 -3.69 14.01 16.15
N SER A 176 -4.05 15.23 15.77
CA SER A 176 -4.71 16.19 16.65
C SER A 176 -6.02 15.68 17.25
N PHE A 177 -6.77 14.84 16.51
CA PHE A 177 -7.99 14.19 16.99
C PHE A 177 -7.74 12.93 17.83
N ARG A 178 -6.48 12.52 17.98
CA ARG A 178 -6.09 11.26 18.63
C ARG A 178 -5.35 11.48 19.95
N LEU A 179 -4.79 12.66 20.19
CA LEU A 179 -4.00 12.96 21.40
C LEU A 179 -4.77 12.77 22.73
N GLU A 180 -6.10 12.75 22.70
CA GLU A 180 -6.95 12.51 23.88
C GLU A 180 -7.35 11.03 24.08
N ASP A 181 -6.97 10.14 23.17
CA ASP A 181 -7.38 8.74 23.18
C ASP A 181 -6.31 7.85 23.85
N LEU A 182 -6.73 7.00 24.79
CA LEU A 182 -5.82 6.18 25.63
C LEU A 182 -5.06 5.08 24.85
N TYR A 183 -5.39 4.88 23.57
CA TYR A 183 -4.90 3.79 22.72
C TYR A 183 -3.89 4.22 21.66
N THR A 184 -3.28 5.40 21.79
CA THR A 184 -2.42 5.98 20.74
C THR A 184 -0.93 5.75 20.91
N ASN A 185 -0.55 4.56 21.35
CA ASN A 185 0.85 4.25 21.67
C ASN A 185 1.76 4.14 20.44
N THR A 186 1.21 4.20 19.22
CA THR A 186 1.96 3.99 17.97
C THR A 186 2.00 5.22 17.06
N ILE A 187 1.70 6.41 17.60
CA ILE A 187 1.69 7.66 16.85
C ILE A 187 3.10 8.03 16.39
N ILE A 188 3.22 8.44 15.14
CA ILE A 188 4.42 9.04 14.56
C ILE A 188 4.18 10.55 14.46
N ASN A 189 4.96 11.32 15.21
CA ASN A 189 4.92 12.77 15.18
C ASN A 189 6.05 13.31 14.32
N ASN A 190 5.80 14.42 13.62
CA ASN A 190 6.90 15.10 12.94
C ASN A 190 7.82 15.75 14.00
N PRO A 191 9.14 15.52 13.94
CA PRO A 191 10.08 16.05 14.92
C PRO A 191 10.30 17.56 14.79
N LEU A 192 10.05 18.13 13.61
CA LEU A 192 10.25 19.54 13.31
C LEU A 192 8.92 20.21 12.97
N ILE A 193 8.74 21.45 13.42
CA ILE A 193 7.65 22.30 12.94
C ILE A 193 7.98 22.77 11.53
N ASN A 194 7.03 22.62 10.61
CA ASN A 194 7.25 23.00 9.23
C ASN A 194 7.18 24.52 9.05
N HIS A 195 8.29 25.10 8.61
CA HIS A 195 8.40 26.51 8.22
C HIS A 195 8.94 26.70 6.79
N SER A 196 9.41 25.61 6.17
CA SER A 196 9.98 25.60 4.84
C SER A 196 9.88 24.21 4.21
N ILE A 197 10.11 24.11 2.91
CA ILE A 197 10.22 22.82 2.21
C ILE A 197 11.37 21.98 2.79
N ILE A 198 12.43 22.62 3.30
CA ILE A 198 13.54 21.89 3.92
C ILE A 198 13.10 21.19 5.19
N THR A 199 12.30 21.85 6.05
CA THR A 199 11.76 21.22 7.27
C THR A 199 10.77 20.10 6.93
N ASP A 200 9.97 20.27 5.87
CA ASP A 200 9.03 19.23 5.39
C ASP A 200 9.79 18.00 4.90
N PHE A 201 10.85 18.21 4.11
CA PHE A 201 11.74 17.14 3.64
C PHE A 201 12.44 16.40 4.78
N LEU A 202 12.91 17.11 5.81
CA LEU A 202 13.51 16.47 6.99
C LEU A 202 12.48 15.63 7.78
N ASN A 203 11.24 16.10 7.89
CA ASN A 203 10.15 15.34 8.49
C ASN A 203 9.78 14.09 7.65
N PHE A 204 9.82 14.20 6.32
CA PHE A 204 9.72 13.05 5.43
C PHE A 204 10.86 12.04 5.66
N LEU A 205 12.12 12.49 5.72
CA LEU A 205 13.26 11.60 5.97
C LEU A 205 13.12 10.87 7.30
N TYR A 206 12.72 11.58 8.35
CA TYR A 206 12.42 10.98 9.64
C TYR A 206 11.31 9.92 9.52
N GLY A 207 10.19 10.26 8.87
CA GLY A 207 9.10 9.32 8.63
C GLY A 207 9.53 8.10 7.82
N LEU A 208 10.39 8.30 6.83
CA LEU A 208 10.93 7.23 5.99
C LEU A 208 11.86 6.31 6.79
N ILE A 209 12.68 6.85 7.69
CA ILE A 209 13.49 6.01 8.59
C ILE A 209 12.57 5.26 9.56
N ASN A 210 11.55 5.93 10.12
CA ASN A 210 10.64 5.33 11.09
C ASN A 210 9.83 4.16 10.49
N VAL A 211 9.56 4.18 9.17
CA VAL A 211 8.96 3.05 8.46
C VAL A 211 9.78 1.76 8.62
N PHE A 212 11.11 1.84 8.66
CA PHE A 212 11.99 0.67 8.70
C PHE A 212 12.58 0.39 10.09
N ILE A 213 12.76 1.42 10.91
CA ILE A 213 13.45 1.37 12.18
C ILE A 213 12.61 2.14 13.22
N PRO A 214 12.26 1.55 14.37
CA PRO A 214 11.53 2.26 15.43
C PRO A 214 12.41 3.31 16.09
N ILE A 215 12.48 4.51 15.51
CA ILE A 215 13.26 5.62 16.10
C ILE A 215 12.63 6.02 17.44
N ASP A 216 11.30 6.00 17.51
CA ASP A 216 10.54 6.39 18.70
C ASP A 216 10.43 5.29 19.74
N GLY A 217 11.02 4.12 19.48
CA GLY A 217 10.90 2.92 20.29
C GLY A 217 9.74 2.02 19.89
N ILE A 218 9.57 0.94 20.66
CA ILE A 218 8.48 -0.02 20.50
C ILE A 218 7.63 0.03 21.77
N HIS A 219 6.39 0.47 21.63
CA HIS A 219 5.43 0.68 22.70
C HIS A 219 4.26 -0.31 22.63
N SER A 220 4.14 -1.09 21.56
CA SER A 220 3.08 -2.09 21.39
C SER A 220 3.53 -3.36 20.65
N ALA A 221 2.83 -4.47 20.88
CA ALA A 221 3.03 -5.70 20.12
C ALA A 221 2.72 -5.52 18.62
N ASN A 222 1.80 -4.62 18.28
CA ASN A 222 1.44 -4.32 16.89
C ASN A 222 2.61 -3.71 16.11
N GLU A 223 3.44 -2.90 16.76
CA GLU A 223 4.66 -2.35 16.15
C GLU A 223 5.69 -3.45 15.87
N ILE A 224 5.86 -4.40 16.79
CA ILE A 224 6.76 -5.55 16.56
C ILE A 224 6.33 -6.30 15.31
N VAL A 225 5.04 -6.59 15.18
CA VAL A 225 4.46 -7.27 14.02
C VAL A 225 4.69 -6.47 12.74
N TYR A 226 4.49 -5.15 12.78
CA TYR A 226 4.78 -4.27 11.65
C TYR A 226 6.26 -4.29 11.26
N TYR A 227 7.19 -4.16 12.20
CA TYR A 227 8.62 -4.14 11.87
C TYR A 227 9.08 -5.48 11.30
N ILE A 228 8.58 -6.60 11.83
CA ILE A 228 8.81 -7.92 11.21
C ILE A 228 8.27 -7.92 9.77
N TRP A 229 7.06 -7.40 9.56
CA TRP A 229 6.41 -7.34 8.26
C TRP A 229 7.16 -6.50 7.22
N ILE A 230 7.55 -5.27 7.55
CA ILE A 230 8.27 -4.40 6.61
C ILE A 230 9.63 -4.99 6.25
N TRP A 231 10.33 -5.63 7.19
CA TRP A 231 11.59 -6.32 6.89
C TRP A 231 11.40 -7.56 6.02
N ILE A 232 10.28 -8.29 6.14
CA ILE A 232 9.91 -9.33 5.17
C ILE A 232 9.76 -8.72 3.78
N ILE A 233 9.02 -7.61 3.62
CA ILE A 233 8.87 -6.92 2.33
C ILE A 233 10.23 -6.53 1.76
N VAL A 234 11.11 -5.93 2.55
CA VAL A 234 12.46 -5.52 2.13
C VAL A 234 13.28 -6.71 1.64
N ILE A 235 13.29 -7.82 2.39
CA ILE A 235 14.02 -9.05 2.01
C ILE A 235 13.45 -9.63 0.70
N LEU A 236 12.13 -9.62 0.53
CA LEU A 236 11.47 -10.08 -0.69
C LEU A 236 11.85 -9.23 -1.89
N CYS A 237 11.78 -7.91 -1.75
CA CYS A 237 12.16 -6.95 -2.79
C CYS A 237 13.65 -7.09 -3.16
N TRP A 238 14.53 -7.25 -2.17
CA TRP A 238 15.96 -7.46 -2.39
C TRP A 238 16.25 -8.75 -3.16
N LYS A 239 15.62 -9.87 -2.77
CA LYS A 239 15.76 -11.15 -3.47
C LYS A 239 15.24 -11.06 -4.90
N TYR A 240 14.09 -10.39 -5.10
CA TYR A 240 13.50 -10.16 -6.42
C TYR A 240 14.45 -9.35 -7.32
N LEU A 241 15.02 -8.27 -6.81
CA LEU A 241 16.02 -7.45 -7.52
C LEU A 241 17.28 -8.24 -7.87
N LYS A 242 17.76 -9.10 -6.97
CA LYS A 242 18.96 -9.91 -7.21
C LYS A 242 18.74 -10.93 -8.34
N ASN A 243 17.53 -11.49 -8.42
CA ASN A 243 17.19 -12.55 -9.39
C ASN A 243 16.73 -12.01 -10.75
N ASN A 244 16.16 -10.81 -10.81
CA ASN A 244 15.65 -10.20 -12.04
C ASN A 244 16.45 -8.94 -12.40
N ARG A 245 17.77 -9.10 -12.63
CA ARG A 245 18.67 -7.97 -12.92
C ARG A 245 18.38 -7.27 -14.25
N GLU A 246 17.83 -8.00 -15.22
CA GLU A 246 17.66 -7.54 -16.61
C GLU A 246 16.26 -6.97 -16.88
N ASN A 247 15.21 -7.52 -16.24
CA ASN A 247 13.83 -7.04 -16.36
C ASN A 247 13.35 -6.45 -15.04
N LYS A 248 13.24 -5.12 -15.01
CA LYS A 248 12.77 -4.39 -13.83
C LYS A 248 11.26 -4.25 -13.87
N ASP A 249 10.61 -5.12 -13.12
CA ASP A 249 9.16 -5.24 -13.05
C ASP A 249 8.50 -4.03 -12.36
N TYR A 250 7.37 -3.59 -12.90
CA TYR A 250 6.59 -2.47 -12.37
C TYR A 250 6.12 -2.70 -10.92
N LYS A 251 5.85 -3.96 -10.52
CA LYS A 251 5.43 -4.33 -9.15
C LYS A 251 6.36 -3.78 -8.08
N LEU A 252 7.67 -3.83 -8.30
CA LEU A 252 8.67 -3.36 -7.34
C LEU A 252 8.56 -1.85 -7.12
N TYR A 253 8.38 -1.08 -8.19
CA TYR A 253 8.28 0.37 -8.11
C TYR A 253 6.96 0.84 -7.54
N PHE A 254 5.91 0.04 -7.71
CA PHE A 254 4.65 0.25 -7.01
C PHE A 254 4.81 0.06 -5.49
N VAL A 255 5.49 -1.00 -5.05
CA VAL A 255 5.81 -1.21 -3.62
C VAL A 255 6.69 -0.09 -3.07
N LEU A 256 7.72 0.34 -3.82
CA LEU A 256 8.57 1.46 -3.43
C LEU A 256 7.77 2.75 -3.27
N ALA A 257 6.92 3.09 -4.24
CA ALA A 257 6.06 4.27 -4.18
C ALA A 257 5.07 4.22 -3.01
N MET A 258 4.47 3.06 -2.75
CA MET A 258 3.61 2.86 -1.57
C MET A 258 4.35 3.21 -0.29
N ILE A 259 5.56 2.66 -0.09
CA ILE A 259 6.38 2.93 1.10
C ILE A 259 6.74 4.42 1.19
N THR A 260 7.16 5.04 0.09
CA THR A 260 7.49 6.48 0.05
C THR A 260 6.29 7.34 0.44
N ILE A 261 5.10 7.07 -0.11
CA ILE A 261 3.90 7.85 0.22
C ILE A 261 3.45 7.59 1.66
N GLN A 262 3.61 6.38 2.18
CA GLN A 262 3.34 6.11 3.59
C GLN A 262 4.24 6.92 4.54
N ALA A 263 5.50 7.15 4.15
CA ALA A 263 6.41 8.02 4.88
C ALA A 263 6.02 9.50 4.89
N PHE A 264 5.00 9.92 4.13
CA PHE A 264 4.39 11.25 4.27
C PHE A 264 3.13 11.22 5.13
N PHE A 265 2.20 10.32 4.82
CA PHE A 265 0.82 10.43 5.28
C PHE A 265 0.49 9.59 6.49
N GLU A 266 1.24 8.52 6.77
CA GLU A 266 0.81 7.59 7.79
C GLU A 266 1.04 8.17 9.19
N PRO A 267 -0.02 8.30 9.99
CA PRO A 267 0.03 8.89 11.33
C PRO A 267 0.52 7.91 12.39
N ASP A 268 0.43 6.61 12.12
CA ASP A 268 0.74 5.55 13.08
C ASP A 268 1.14 4.24 12.38
N VAL A 269 1.88 3.40 13.10
CA VAL A 269 2.42 2.13 12.60
C VAL A 269 1.32 1.11 12.27
N GLY A 270 0.19 1.11 12.99
CA GLY A 270 -0.94 0.21 12.72
C GLY A 270 -1.64 0.55 11.40
N SER A 271 -1.80 1.84 11.09
CA SER A 271 -2.30 2.33 9.81
C SER A 271 -1.34 2.00 8.67
N MET A 272 -0.02 2.14 8.89
CA MET A 272 0.99 1.68 7.92
C MET A 272 0.81 0.20 7.58
N LEU A 273 0.72 -0.66 8.60
CA LEU A 273 0.52 -2.11 8.43
C LEU A 273 -0.75 -2.39 7.64
N ARG A 274 -1.88 -1.79 8.05
CA ARG A 274 -3.19 -1.93 7.40
C ARG A 274 -3.12 -1.68 5.90
N HIS A 275 -2.45 -0.62 5.48
CA HIS A 275 -2.34 -0.28 4.06
C HIS A 275 -1.32 -1.14 3.30
N GLN A 276 -0.28 -1.67 3.98
CA GLN A 276 0.70 -2.57 3.35
C GLN A 276 0.15 -3.98 3.12
N ILE A 277 -0.82 -4.43 3.92
CA ILE A 277 -1.46 -5.75 3.77
C ILE A 277 -2.08 -5.94 2.39
N ILE A 278 -2.55 -4.85 1.77
CA ILE A 278 -3.09 -4.85 0.40
C ILE A 278 -2.03 -5.24 -0.63
N LEU A 279 -0.73 -5.12 -0.33
CA LEU A 279 0.36 -5.49 -1.24
C LEU A 279 0.58 -6.99 -1.33
N ILE A 280 -0.04 -7.80 -0.47
CA ILE A 280 0.26 -9.23 -0.39
C ILE A 280 0.04 -10.00 -1.71
N PRO A 281 -1.07 -9.80 -2.44
CA PRO A 281 -1.24 -10.40 -3.76
C PRO A 281 -0.06 -10.10 -4.70
N ILE A 282 0.44 -8.85 -4.69
CA ILE A 282 1.60 -8.43 -5.47
C ILE A 282 2.88 -9.15 -4.99
N LEU A 283 3.10 -9.23 -3.68
CA LEU A 283 4.26 -9.89 -3.08
C LEU A 283 4.28 -11.40 -3.36
N LEU A 284 3.12 -12.06 -3.33
CA LEU A 284 2.96 -13.47 -3.69
C LEU A 284 3.34 -13.71 -5.15
N LEU A 285 2.93 -12.84 -6.07
CA LEU A 285 3.31 -12.93 -7.48
C LEU A 285 4.82 -12.75 -7.67
N MET A 286 5.42 -11.75 -7.02
CA MET A 286 6.88 -11.54 -7.06
C MET A 286 7.64 -12.76 -6.52
N LEU A 287 7.13 -13.40 -5.47
CA LEU A 287 7.72 -14.61 -4.91
C LEU A 287 7.62 -15.82 -5.84
N ASN A 288 6.46 -15.98 -6.50
CA ASN A 288 6.22 -17.10 -7.38
C ASN A 288 7.07 -17.02 -8.65
N GLU A 289 7.17 -15.84 -9.27
CA GLU A 289 7.99 -15.57 -10.47
C GLU A 289 9.49 -15.86 -10.26
N ASN A 290 9.98 -15.69 -9.03
CA ASN A 290 11.37 -16.00 -8.68
C ASN A 290 11.70 -17.49 -8.68
N ASN A 291 10.68 -18.35 -8.61
CA ASN A 291 10.87 -19.80 -8.49
C ASN A 291 10.71 -20.54 -9.83
N LEU A 292 10.28 -19.86 -10.90
CA LEU A 292 10.16 -20.44 -12.23
C LEU A 292 11.55 -20.56 -12.87
N SER A 293 11.81 -21.71 -13.50
CA SER A 293 13.04 -21.97 -14.25
C SER A 293 13.16 -21.02 -15.47
N PRO A 294 14.38 -20.77 -15.99
CA PRO A 294 14.55 -19.95 -17.19
C PRO A 294 13.80 -20.45 -18.42
N GLU A 295 13.58 -21.77 -18.52
CA GLU A 295 12.81 -22.42 -19.59
C GLU A 295 11.30 -22.18 -19.39
N GLU A 296 10.79 -22.32 -18.15
CA GLU A 296 9.40 -21.96 -17.80
C GLU A 296 9.10 -20.46 -17.97
N LYS A 297 10.13 -19.61 -17.89
CA LYS A 297 10.02 -18.17 -18.19
C LYS A 297 10.00 -17.88 -19.70
N LYS A 298 10.68 -18.69 -20.51
CA LYS A 298 10.78 -18.54 -21.98
C LYS A 298 9.56 -19.10 -22.72
N ASP A 299 8.99 -20.20 -22.24
CA ASP A 299 7.75 -20.79 -22.76
C ASP A 299 6.49 -20.02 -22.29
N GLY A 300 6.67 -18.80 -21.79
CA GLY A 300 5.64 -17.90 -21.28
C GLY A 300 4.72 -17.33 -22.35
N ILE A 301 4.00 -18.22 -23.05
CA ILE A 301 2.66 -18.00 -23.63
C ILE A 301 1.63 -17.74 -22.51
N ILE A 302 2.00 -17.95 -21.25
CA ILE A 302 1.19 -17.60 -20.10
C ILE A 302 1.54 -16.14 -19.76
N TYR A 303 0.55 -15.24 -19.77
CA TYR A 303 0.60 -13.80 -19.47
C TYR A 303 0.74 -12.82 -20.66
N GLU A 304 0.17 -13.13 -21.83
CA GLU A 304 -0.47 -12.07 -22.64
C GLU A 304 -1.81 -11.66 -22.01
#